data_AF-A0A0J1B8F3-F1
#
_entry.id   AF-A0A0J1B8F3-F1
#
_cell.length_a   1.000
_cell.length_b   1.000
_cell.length_c   1.000
_cell.angle_alpha   90.00
_cell.angle_beta   90.00
_cell.angle_gamma   90.00
#
_symmetry.space_group_name_H-M   'P 1'
#
loop_
_entity.id
_entity.type
_entity.pdbx_description
1 polymer ?
#
loop_
_entity_poly.entity_id
_entity_poly.type
_entity_poly.pdbx_seq_one_letter_code
_entity_poly.pdbx_strand_id
1 'polypeptide(L)'
;MTGPRRFQWQIGGWFGGLLGGSAWLIPTAAILAFNGQPTIALVPFGCCLLMNIVGCVLWYRRDRVLPFSALIGILTLFSITTPLAWFAVSLNATPESVVSLNWPHSGIINTMVALICPAIMAWFCMLEYSHDGTSNQAGQECGEPSDATERRSRAV
;
A
#
# COMPACT_ATOMS: atom_id res chain seq x y z
N MET A 1 -3.37 22.47 -2.35
CA MET A 1 -1.99 22.76 -2.75
C MET A 1 -1.52 21.60 -3.62
N THR A 2 -1.50 21.82 -4.93
CA THR A 2 -1.08 20.87 -5.98
C THR A 2 0.43 21.04 -6.18
N GLY A 3 1.22 20.10 -5.67
CA GLY A 3 2.68 20.08 -5.87
C GLY A 3 3.07 19.31 -7.15
N PRO A 4 4.28 19.51 -7.68
CA PRO A 4 4.74 18.95 -8.96
C PRO A 4 4.97 17.42 -8.98
N ARG A 5 4.64 16.69 -7.89
CA ARG A 5 4.79 15.23 -7.81
C ARG A 5 3.46 14.54 -8.14
N ARG A 6 3.50 13.40 -8.85
CA ARG A 6 2.31 12.62 -9.27
C ARG A 6 1.43 12.16 -8.09
N PHE A 7 2.03 11.89 -6.93
CA PHE A 7 1.29 11.57 -5.71
C PHE A 7 0.96 12.86 -4.94
N GLN A 8 -0.31 13.23 -4.97
CA GLN A 8 -0.86 14.34 -4.19
C GLN A 8 -1.76 13.79 -3.09
N TRP A 9 -1.83 14.50 -1.96
CA TRP A 9 -2.77 14.19 -0.89
C TRP A 9 -4.21 14.38 -1.38
N GLN A 10 -4.90 13.28 -1.69
CA GLN A 10 -6.31 13.27 -2.07
C GLN A 10 -7.12 12.61 -0.97
N ILE A 11 -8.04 13.36 -0.34
CA ILE A 11 -8.94 12.87 0.71
C ILE A 11 -9.65 11.58 0.26
N GLY A 12 -10.27 11.62 -0.92
CA GLY A 12 -11.07 10.50 -1.42
C GLY A 12 -10.24 9.25 -1.66
N GLY A 13 -9.05 9.39 -2.27
CA GLY A 13 -8.14 8.26 -2.52
C GLY A 13 -7.59 7.67 -1.21
N TRP A 14 -7.22 8.52 -0.26
CA TRP A 14 -6.64 8.09 1.02
C TRP A 14 -7.64 7.31 1.87
N PHE A 15 -8.78 7.93 2.19
CA PHE A 15 -9.79 7.30 3.03
C PHE A 15 -10.52 6.17 2.28
N GLY A 16 -10.77 6.33 0.97
CA GLY A 16 -11.38 5.28 0.15
C GLY A 16 -10.52 4.03 0.09
N GLY A 17 -9.21 4.17 -0.09
CA GLY A 17 -8.28 3.04 -0.07
C GLY A 17 -8.16 2.39 1.31
N LEU A 18 -8.11 3.20 2.37
CA LEU A 18 -8.02 2.72 3.76
C LEU A 18 -9.28 1.95 4.19
N LEU A 19 -10.46 2.54 3.95
CA LEU A 19 -11.75 1.92 4.26
C LEU A 19 -12.01 0.73 3.35
N GLY A 20 -11.76 0.84 2.04
CA GLY A 20 -11.94 -0.27 1.11
C GLY A 20 -11.05 -1.47 1.43
N GLY A 21 -9.77 -1.24 1.75
CA GLY A 21 -8.83 -2.30 2.10
C GLY A 21 -9.13 -2.96 3.44
N SER A 22 -9.68 -2.23 4.42
CA SER A 22 -10.00 -2.76 5.75
C SER A 22 -11.46 -3.22 5.91
N ALA A 23 -12.34 -2.91 4.95
CA ALA A 23 -13.77 -3.17 5.04
C ALA A 23 -14.10 -4.65 5.29
N TRP A 24 -13.38 -5.58 4.66
CA TRP A 24 -13.63 -7.02 4.76
C TRP A 24 -13.29 -7.61 6.15
N LEU A 25 -12.49 -6.92 6.97
CA LEU A 25 -12.13 -7.37 8.31
C LEU A 25 -13.30 -7.26 9.29
N ILE A 26 -14.21 -6.31 9.07
CA ILE A 26 -15.39 -6.09 9.92
C ILE A 26 -16.38 -7.27 9.84
N PRO A 27 -16.88 -7.69 8.66
CA PRO A 27 -17.77 -8.85 8.57
C PRO A 27 -17.06 -10.13 9.01
N THR A 28 -15.76 -10.25 8.74
CA THR A 28 -14.95 -11.39 9.24
C THR A 28 -14.98 -11.47 10.76
N ALA A 29 -14.68 -10.36 11.45
CA ALA A 29 -14.73 -10.29 12.91
C ALA A 29 -16.15 -10.55 13.45
N ALA A 30 -17.17 -10.00 12.81
CA ALA A 30 -18.56 -10.17 13.23
C ALA A 30 -18.99 -11.65 13.17
N ILE A 31 -18.73 -12.33 12.05
CA ILE A 31 -19.08 -13.75 11.87
C ILE A 31 -18.33 -14.63 12.88
N LEU A 32 -17.04 -14.38 13.11
CA LEU A 32 -16.27 -15.12 14.13
C LEU A 32 -16.83 -14.91 15.54
N ALA A 33 -17.26 -13.69 15.88
CA ALA A 33 -17.86 -13.40 17.17
C ALA A 33 -19.22 -14.11 17.33
N PHE A 34 -20.06 -14.14 16.29
CA PHE A 34 -21.35 -14.85 16.31
C PHE A 34 -21.18 -16.36 16.45
N ASN A 35 -20.11 -16.94 15.92
CA ASN A 35 -19.81 -18.37 16.03
C ASN A 35 -19.08 -18.77 17.32
N GLY A 36 -19.09 -17.89 18.34
CA GLY A 36 -18.53 -18.20 19.65
C GLY A 36 -16.99 -18.15 19.70
N GLN A 37 -16.34 -17.51 18.74
CA GLN A 37 -14.88 -17.34 18.69
C GLN A 37 -14.43 -15.88 18.89
N PRO A 38 -14.78 -15.23 20.03
CA PRO A 38 -14.48 -13.81 20.24
C PRO A 38 -12.97 -13.53 20.28
N THR A 39 -12.16 -14.46 20.80
CA THR A 39 -10.69 -14.29 20.87
C THR A 39 -10.07 -14.20 19.49
N ILE A 40 -10.55 -15.00 18.53
CA ILE A 40 -10.05 -14.96 17.15
C ILE A 40 -10.63 -13.76 16.42
N ALA A 41 -11.88 -13.35 16.70
CA ALA A 41 -12.50 -12.14 16.14
C ALA A 41 -11.74 -10.85 16.49
N LEU A 42 -11.04 -10.81 17.63
CA LEU A 42 -10.20 -9.67 18.01
C LEU A 42 -9.02 -9.44 17.07
N VAL A 43 -8.53 -10.48 16.38
CA VAL A 43 -7.41 -10.34 15.45
C VAL A 43 -7.78 -9.48 14.22
N PRO A 44 -8.78 -9.83 13.39
CA PRO A 44 -9.19 -9.01 12.26
C PRO A 44 -9.72 -7.64 12.71
N PHE A 45 -10.44 -7.57 13.85
CA PHE A 45 -10.90 -6.30 14.40
C PHE A 45 -9.74 -5.39 14.82
N GLY A 46 -8.75 -5.93 15.53
CA GLY A 46 -7.53 -5.23 15.94
C GLY A 46 -6.71 -4.76 14.74
N CYS A 47 -6.56 -5.60 13.71
CA CYS A 47 -5.91 -5.22 12.45
C CYS A 47 -6.65 -4.07 11.75
N CYS A 48 -7.98 -4.11 11.72
CA CYS A 48 -8.81 -3.04 11.14
C CYS A 48 -8.62 -1.72 11.89
N LEU A 49 -8.70 -1.74 13.23
CA LEU A 49 -8.48 -0.55 14.05
C LEU A 49 -7.07 0.01 13.89
N LEU A 50 -6.05 -0.86 13.93
CA LEU A 50 -4.65 -0.46 13.77
C LEU A 50 -4.44 0.27 12.44
N MET A 51 -4.94 -0.29 11.34
CA MET A 51 -4.81 0.34 10.02
C MET A 51 -5.53 1.69 9.95
N ASN A 52 -6.75 1.78 10.47
CA ASN A 52 -7.51 3.03 10.48
C ASN A 52 -6.85 4.09 11.36
N ILE A 53 -6.34 3.72 12.54
CA ILE A 53 -5.60 4.63 13.42
C ILE A 53 -4.33 5.14 12.75
N VAL A 54 -3.51 4.24 12.19
CA VAL A 54 -2.28 4.65 11.50
C VAL A 54 -2.58 5.54 10.30
N GLY A 55 -3.63 5.22 9.52
CA GLY A 55 -4.08 6.05 8.40
C GLY A 55 -4.56 7.43 8.82
N CYS A 56 -5.28 7.54 9.94
CA CYS A 56 -5.70 8.82 10.52
C CYS A 56 -4.50 9.62 11.07
N VAL A 57 -3.56 8.96 11.75
CA VAL A 57 -2.35 9.60 12.29
C VAL A 57 -1.47 10.15 11.18
N LEU A 58 -1.25 9.38 10.10
CA LEU A 58 -0.49 9.83 8.94
C LEU A 58 -1.20 10.98 8.22
N TRP A 59 -2.53 10.95 8.14
CA TRP A 59 -3.32 12.06 7.60
C TRP A 59 -3.19 13.33 8.45
N TYR A 60 -3.25 13.21 9.78
CA TYR A 60 -3.05 14.34 10.69
C TYR A 60 -1.64 14.93 10.55
N ARG A 61 -0.64 14.09 10.29
CA ARG A 61 0.76 14.50 10.06
C ARG A 61 1.09 14.82 8.60
N ARG A 62 0.08 15.00 7.73
CA ARG A 62 0.27 15.25 6.28
C ARG A 62 1.19 16.44 5.97
N ASP A 63 1.27 17.41 6.87
CA ASP A 63 2.09 18.61 6.69
C ASP A 63 3.60 18.33 6.88
N ARG A 64 3.97 17.18 7.47
CA ARG A 64 5.37 16.78 7.73
C ARG A 64 5.80 15.53 6.97
N VAL A 65 4.88 14.78 6.37
CA VAL A 65 5.17 13.49 5.72
C VAL A 65 4.90 13.58 4.23
N LEU A 66 5.87 13.13 3.44
CA LEU A 66 5.75 13.03 1.99
C LEU A 66 4.65 12.01 1.63
N PRO A 67 3.76 12.31 0.66
CA PRO A 67 2.62 11.45 0.32
C PRO A 67 3.05 10.04 -0.09
N PHE A 68 4.17 9.91 -0.81
CA PHE A 68 4.72 8.62 -1.23
C PHE A 68 5.17 7.76 -0.04
N SER A 69 5.91 8.34 0.91
CA SER A 69 6.37 7.62 2.10
C SER A 69 5.20 7.17 2.99
N ALA A 70 4.17 8.02 3.11
CA ALA A 70 2.95 7.65 3.83
C ALA A 70 2.19 6.49 3.15
N LEU A 71 2.12 6.50 1.82
CA LEU A 71 1.47 5.45 1.03
C LEU A 71 2.20 4.11 1.14
N ILE A 72 3.53 4.09 0.96
CA ILE A 72 4.34 2.88 1.15
C ILE A 72 4.24 2.37 2.58
N GLY A 73 4.22 3.25 3.58
CA GLY A 73 4.05 2.88 4.98
C GLY A 73 2.72 2.15 5.25
N ILE A 74 1.61 2.65 4.70
CA ILE A 74 0.31 1.99 4.81
C ILE A 74 0.26 0.68 4.03
N LEU A 75 0.78 0.63 2.81
CA LEU A 75 0.84 -0.63 2.05
C LEU A 75 1.68 -1.69 2.76
N THR A 76 2.79 -1.29 3.40
CA THR A 76 3.61 -2.18 4.22
C THR A 76 2.81 -2.72 5.40
N LEU A 77 2.06 -1.85 6.08
CA LEU A 77 1.18 -2.26 7.18
C LEU A 77 0.13 -3.26 6.68
N PHE A 78 -0.57 -2.96 5.58
CA PHE A 78 -1.51 -3.87 4.93
C PHE A 78 -0.89 -5.22 4.56
N SER A 79 0.36 -5.21 4.06
CA SER A 79 1.09 -6.42 3.70
C SER A 79 1.40 -7.32 4.89
N ILE A 80 1.38 -6.81 6.12
CA ILE A 80 1.63 -7.59 7.34
C ILE A 80 0.31 -7.97 8.00
N THR A 81 -0.60 -7.00 8.16
CA THR A 81 -1.87 -7.21 8.86
C THR A 81 -2.84 -8.11 8.10
N THR A 82 -2.85 -8.02 6.76
CA THR A 82 -3.72 -8.86 5.91
C THR A 82 -3.39 -10.34 6.04
N PRO A 83 -2.15 -10.80 5.79
CA PRO A 83 -1.82 -12.21 5.99
C PRO A 83 -1.93 -12.62 7.45
N LEU A 84 -1.58 -11.75 8.41
CA LEU A 84 -1.76 -12.05 9.83
C LEU A 84 -3.20 -12.39 10.18
N ALA A 85 -4.17 -11.54 9.80
CA ALA A 85 -5.58 -11.78 10.02
C ALA A 85 -6.07 -13.01 9.23
N TRP A 86 -5.62 -13.15 7.98
CA TRP A 86 -6.01 -14.24 7.09
C TRP A 86 -5.57 -15.62 7.62
N PHE A 87 -4.31 -15.75 8.03
CA PHE A 87 -3.76 -17.00 8.59
C PHE A 87 -4.30 -17.28 9.99
N ALA A 88 -4.53 -16.26 10.82
CA ALA A 88 -5.16 -16.44 12.12
C ALA A 88 -6.54 -17.09 11.98
N VAL A 89 -7.36 -16.62 11.03
CA VAL A 89 -8.65 -17.24 10.70
C VAL A 89 -8.45 -18.63 10.11
N SER A 90 -7.58 -18.78 9.11
CA SER A 90 -7.39 -20.07 8.41
C SER A 90 -6.91 -21.21 9.33
N LEU A 91 -6.09 -20.90 10.35
CA LEU A 91 -5.49 -21.89 11.24
C LEU A 91 -6.32 -22.18 12.50
N ASN A 92 -7.13 -21.22 12.96
CA ASN A 92 -7.81 -21.31 14.26
C ASN A 92 -9.34 -21.24 14.19
N ALA A 93 -9.92 -20.88 13.04
CA ALA A 93 -11.37 -20.80 12.91
C ALA A 93 -12.01 -22.19 12.90
N THR A 94 -13.19 -22.29 13.51
CA THR A 94 -13.99 -23.52 13.44
C THR A 94 -14.49 -23.78 12.02
N PRO A 95 -14.74 -25.05 11.64
CA PRO A 95 -15.28 -25.39 10.32
C PRO A 95 -16.58 -24.63 9.98
N GLU A 96 -17.45 -24.43 10.97
CA GLU A 96 -18.71 -23.67 10.80
C GLU A 96 -18.47 -22.19 10.45
N SER A 97 -17.43 -21.59 11.03
CA SER A 97 -17.01 -20.22 10.74
C SER A 97 -16.40 -20.08 9.36
N VAL A 98 -15.57 -21.04 8.96
CA VAL A 98 -14.94 -21.10 7.63
C VAL A 98 -16.02 -21.23 6.54
N VAL A 99 -17.04 -22.06 6.76
CA VAL A 99 -18.18 -22.23 5.84
C VAL A 99 -19.02 -20.95 5.76
N SER A 100 -19.31 -20.32 6.89
CA SER A 100 -20.08 -19.07 6.95
C SER A 100 -19.37 -17.91 6.27
N LEU A 101 -18.03 -17.90 6.30
CA LEU A 101 -17.20 -16.92 5.60
C LEU A 101 -16.96 -17.24 4.12
N ASN A 102 -17.43 -18.40 3.64
CA ASN A 102 -17.08 -18.94 2.32
C ASN A 102 -15.55 -18.89 2.08
N TRP A 103 -14.78 -19.27 3.10
CA TRP A 103 -13.34 -19.10 3.10
C TRP A 103 -12.68 -20.12 2.15
N PRO A 104 -11.68 -19.73 1.35
CA PRO A 104 -11.09 -20.64 0.37
C PRO A 104 -10.35 -21.81 1.04
N HIS A 105 -10.67 -23.02 0.58
CA HIS A 105 -10.05 -24.26 1.06
C HIS A 105 -8.72 -24.59 0.37
N SER A 106 -8.43 -23.96 -0.78
CA SER A 106 -7.18 -24.19 -1.50
C SER A 106 -6.02 -23.46 -0.82
N GLY A 107 -5.00 -24.22 -0.40
CA GLY A 107 -3.78 -23.66 0.19
C GLY A 107 -3.05 -22.68 -0.74
N ILE A 108 -3.12 -22.89 -2.06
CA ILE A 108 -2.51 -22.00 -3.06
C ILE A 108 -3.21 -20.64 -3.08
N ILE A 109 -4.55 -20.62 -2.99
CA ILE A 109 -5.30 -19.36 -2.95
C ILE A 109 -4.98 -18.59 -1.66
N ASN A 110 -4.85 -19.30 -0.54
CA ASN A 110 -4.49 -18.70 0.74
C ASN A 110 -3.09 -18.05 0.75
N THR A 111 -2.10 -18.66 0.08
CA THR A 111 -0.76 -18.06 -0.03
C THR A 111 -0.71 -16.90 -1.02
N MET A 112 -1.50 -16.95 -2.10
CA MET A 112 -1.58 -15.88 -3.10
C MET A 112 -2.06 -14.55 -2.52
N VAL A 113 -2.97 -14.56 -1.54
CA VAL A 113 -3.47 -13.35 -0.88
C VAL A 113 -2.34 -12.54 -0.24
N ALA A 114 -1.33 -13.20 0.33
CA ALA A 114 -0.17 -12.54 0.93
C ALA A 114 0.70 -11.80 -0.10
N LEU A 115 0.59 -12.15 -1.39
CA LEU A 115 1.40 -11.56 -2.46
C LEU A 115 0.77 -10.30 -3.10
N ILE A 116 -0.52 -10.04 -2.86
CA ILE A 116 -1.23 -8.92 -3.49
C ILE A 116 -0.63 -7.58 -3.06
N CYS A 117 -0.54 -7.32 -1.75
CA CYS A 117 0.03 -6.09 -1.22
C CYS A 117 1.50 -5.84 -1.62
N PRO A 118 2.43 -6.82 -1.51
CA PRO A 118 3.81 -6.60 -1.93
C PRO A 118 3.94 -6.45 -3.45
N ALA A 119 3.09 -7.06 -4.26
CA ALA A 119 3.07 -6.82 -5.71
C ALA A 119 2.66 -5.37 -6.04
N ILE A 120 1.61 -4.84 -5.38
CA ILE A 120 1.19 -3.45 -5.55
C ILE A 120 2.29 -2.48 -5.06
N MET A 121 2.94 -2.81 -3.94
CA MET A 121 4.07 -2.04 -3.41
C MET A 121 5.25 -2.01 -4.39
N ALA A 122 5.64 -3.17 -4.94
CA ALA A 122 6.70 -3.28 -5.94
C ALA A 122 6.36 -2.48 -7.20
N TRP A 123 5.10 -2.55 -7.65
CA TRP A 123 4.60 -1.77 -8.77
C TRP A 123 4.71 -0.25 -8.53
N PHE A 124 4.31 0.23 -7.35
CA PHE A 124 4.45 1.66 -7.02
C PHE A 124 5.90 2.11 -6.90
N CYS A 125 6.79 1.26 -6.36
CA CYS A 125 8.22 1.53 -6.36
C CYS A 125 8.77 1.63 -7.79
N MET A 126 8.40 0.71 -8.69
CA MET A 126 8.81 0.76 -10.10
C MET A 126 8.33 2.03 -10.80
N LEU A 127 7.10 2.47 -10.53
CA LEU A 127 6.56 3.71 -11.08
C LEU A 127 7.35 4.94 -10.62
N GLU A 128 7.76 5.00 -9.35
CA GLU A 128 8.60 6.08 -8.83
C GLU A 128 10.00 6.06 -9.47
N TYR A 129 10.66 4.89 -9.53
CA TYR A 129 11.99 4.74 -10.15
C TYR A 129 12.03 5.08 -11.64
N SER A 130 10.97 4.74 -12.39
CA SER A 130 10.90 5.04 -13.82
C SER A 130 10.91 6.55 -14.12
N HIS A 131 10.52 7.37 -13.15
CA HIS A 131 10.41 8.83 -13.33
C HIS A 131 11.72 9.57 -13.04
N ASP A 132 12.50 9.11 -12.06
CA ASP A 132 13.83 9.66 -11.77
C ASP A 132 14.81 9.45 -12.93
N GLY A 133 14.64 8.38 -13.71
CA GLY A 133 15.44 8.11 -14.90
C GLY A 133 15.19 9.10 -16.05
N THR A 134 13.96 9.58 -16.23
CA THR A 134 13.60 10.48 -17.34
C THR A 134 13.98 11.94 -17.05
N SER A 135 13.93 12.36 -15.78
CA SER A 135 14.30 13.73 -15.38
C SER A 135 15.81 13.98 -15.44
N ASN A 136 16.63 12.97 -15.12
CA ASN A 136 18.09 13.05 -15.25
C ASN A 136 18.56 13.18 -16.72
N GLN A 137 17.87 12.56 -17.68
CA GLN A 137 18.21 12.71 -19.11
C GLN A 137 17.87 14.10 -19.66
N ALA A 138 16.70 14.65 -19.32
CA ALA A 138 16.31 15.99 -19.77
C ALA A 138 17.19 17.11 -19.19
N GLY A 139 17.73 16.92 -17.98
CA GLY A 139 18.69 17.85 -17.36
C GLY A 139 20.09 17.80 -18.00
N GLN A 140 20.52 16.64 -18.49
CA GLN A 140 21.80 16.51 -19.20
C GLN A 140 21.75 17.12 -20.62
N GLU A 141 20.66 16.98 -21.36
CA GLU A 141 20.53 17.58 -22.70
C GLU A 141 20.44 19.12 -22.66
N CYS A 142 19.89 19.71 -21.59
CA CYS A 142 19.81 21.17 -21.44
C CYS A 142 21.10 21.79 -20.84
N GLY A 143 22.01 20.95 -20.34
CA GLY A 143 23.25 21.33 -19.68
C GLY A 143 24.50 21.18 -20.53
N GLU A 144 24.38 20.91 -21.84
CA GLU A 144 25.52 20.87 -22.76
C GLU A 144 25.61 22.20 -23.53
N PRO A 145 26.30 23.23 -23.01
CA PRO A 145 26.63 24.40 -23.82
C PRO A 145 27.65 23.97 -24.85
N SER A 146 27.23 23.92 -26.12
CA SER A 146 27.90 24.46 -27.31
C SER A 146 29.42 24.79 -27.22
N ASP A 147 30.26 23.89 -26.72
CA ASP A 147 31.73 24.10 -26.67
C ASP A 147 32.46 23.35 -27.82
N ALA A 148 31.70 22.61 -28.64
CA ALA A 148 32.23 21.98 -29.85
C ALA A 148 32.37 22.95 -31.04
N THR A 149 31.71 24.11 -30.99
CA THR A 149 31.70 25.07 -32.12
C THR A 149 32.76 26.16 -31.96
N GLU A 150 33.22 26.50 -30.75
CA GLU A 150 34.21 27.57 -30.55
C GLU A 150 35.67 27.12 -30.81
N ARG A 151 36.00 25.83 -30.66
CA ARG A 151 37.36 25.33 -30.98
C ARG A 151 37.70 25.31 -32.47
N ARG A 152 36.72 25.39 -33.36
CA ARG A 152 36.97 25.39 -34.81
C ARG A 152 37.25 26.79 -35.39
N SER A 153 36.96 27.85 -34.64
CA SER A 153 37.17 29.25 -35.08
C SER A 153 38.51 29.85 -34.64
N ARG A 154 39.28 29.17 -33.77
CA ARG A 154 40.64 29.62 -33.35
C ARG A 154 41.78 28.92 -34.09
N ALA A 155 41.46 28.15 -35.14
CA ALA A 155 42.42 27.38 -35.93
C ALA A 155 42.52 27.85 -37.39
N VAL A 156 42.07 29.07 -37.69
CA VAL A 156 42.27 29.75 -38.99
C VAL A 156 43.00 31.05 -38.76
#